data_AF-A0A1X0AMX6-F1
#
_entry.id   AF-A0A1X0AMX6-F1
#
_cell.length_a   1.000
_cell.length_b   1.000
_cell.length_c   1.000
_cell.angle_alpha   90.00
_cell.angle_beta   90.00
_cell.angle_gamma   90.00
#
_symmetry.space_group_name_H-M   'P 1'
#
loop_
_entity.id
_entity.type
_entity.pdbx_description
1 polymer ?
#
loop_
_entity_poly.entity_id
_entity_poly.type
_entity_poly.pdbx_seq_one_letter_code
_entity_poly.pdbx_strand_id
1 'polypeptide(L)'
;MASRLPTNPSLDKLRDEARRLQRANHLPLHQAQFMVARQYGFTGWPALVHYLREAAALSVDPAAVGEDAHDPADRFCNWASLRYNESDAPPRWQSAADLLTADPTIVELSVWAAASAADPNALAGHLTKRPTLANAPGGPFGWAPLMYLCYSRVPLGRTAEDVTTAATLLLDAGADPNAGYLWCGLSTPFTLLTGAFGEGEQGPRRQPRHPQAATLAALLLDRGAHPADQQTLYNRMFRPDDSHLELLFARGLADAPPSPWERRLGEAMETREQMWQRQIHWAAEHGFTRRLELLARNGIDTSGVDVIIPSFPDDPNARDDEDATPLHQAAWEGDLVLIQRLLDAGANPLLTDGRFGSTPLQWAEHAYQTEAADLLRAHTPDGSGVPGV
;
A
#
# COMPACT_ATOMS: atom_id res chain seq x y z
N MET A 1 -18.63 4.74 8.25
CA MET A 1 -18.13 3.43 7.81
C MET A 1 -17.71 3.63 6.37
N ALA A 2 -16.47 3.29 6.02
CA ALA A 2 -16.05 3.22 4.62
C ALA A 2 -17.02 2.29 3.84
N SER A 3 -17.17 2.56 2.54
CA SER A 3 -18.04 1.72 1.71
C SER A 3 -17.57 0.25 1.72
N ARG A 4 -18.53 -0.69 1.79
CA ARG A 4 -18.24 -2.14 1.81
C ARG A 4 -18.33 -2.77 0.42
N LEU A 5 -17.99 -2.00 -0.59
CA LEU A 5 -18.17 -2.41 -1.98
C LEU A 5 -17.29 -3.62 -2.31
N PRO A 6 -17.77 -4.54 -3.18
CA PRO A 6 -16.91 -5.60 -3.69
C PRO A 6 -15.83 -5.00 -4.59
N THR A 7 -14.70 -5.69 -4.72
CA THR A 7 -13.64 -5.40 -5.68
C THR A 7 -14.20 -5.26 -7.10
N ASN A 8 -13.75 -4.24 -7.83
CA ASN A 8 -14.23 -3.87 -9.16
C ASN A 8 -15.77 -3.73 -9.20
N PRO A 9 -16.35 -2.81 -8.40
CA PRO A 9 -17.79 -2.68 -8.27
C PRO A 9 -18.41 -2.22 -9.60
N SER A 10 -19.49 -2.88 -10.01
CA SER A 10 -20.18 -2.61 -11.27
C SER A 10 -21.63 -2.21 -11.02
N LEU A 11 -22.05 -1.10 -11.62
CA LEU A 11 -23.42 -0.64 -11.55
C LEU A 11 -24.42 -1.69 -12.06
N ASP A 12 -24.05 -2.47 -13.07
CA ASP A 12 -24.94 -3.48 -13.63
C ASP A 12 -25.10 -4.67 -12.68
N LYS A 13 -24.00 -5.13 -12.05
CA LYS A 13 -24.07 -6.16 -10.99
C LYS A 13 -24.95 -5.71 -9.82
N LEU A 14 -24.82 -4.45 -9.41
CA LEU A 14 -25.60 -3.89 -8.30
C LEU A 14 -27.08 -3.67 -8.67
N ARG A 15 -27.38 -3.35 -9.93
CA ARG A 15 -28.76 -3.33 -10.45
C ARG A 15 -29.38 -4.71 -10.42
N ASP A 16 -28.62 -5.74 -10.77
CA ASP A 16 -29.10 -7.12 -10.74
C ASP A 16 -29.29 -7.65 -9.31
N GLU A 17 -28.45 -7.23 -8.37
CA GLU A 17 -28.67 -7.45 -6.94
C GLU A 17 -29.96 -6.77 -6.45
N ALA A 18 -30.17 -5.50 -6.78
CA ALA A 18 -31.41 -4.81 -6.42
C ALA A 18 -32.65 -5.51 -7.02
N ARG A 19 -32.58 -5.98 -8.27
CA ARG A 19 -33.65 -6.77 -8.91
C ARG A 19 -33.87 -8.13 -8.23
N ARG A 20 -32.81 -8.79 -7.74
CA ARG A 20 -32.93 -10.03 -6.96
C ARG A 20 -33.64 -9.77 -5.64
N LEU A 21 -33.23 -8.74 -4.90
CA LEU A 21 -33.87 -8.33 -3.64
C LEU A 21 -35.33 -7.90 -3.85
N GLN A 22 -35.62 -7.19 -4.94
CA GLN A 22 -36.97 -6.81 -5.35
C GLN A 22 -37.88 -8.03 -5.48
N ARG A 23 -37.43 -9.06 -6.21
CA ARG A 23 -38.20 -10.29 -6.43
C ARG A 23 -38.35 -11.12 -5.16
N ALA A 24 -37.26 -11.29 -4.40
CA ALA A 24 -37.24 -12.12 -3.20
C ALA A 24 -38.16 -11.60 -2.09
N ASN A 25 -38.33 -10.27 -1.99
CA ASN A 25 -39.07 -9.63 -0.90
C ASN A 25 -40.36 -8.94 -1.36
N HIS A 26 -40.74 -9.09 -2.64
CA HIS A 26 -41.90 -8.41 -3.24
C HIS A 26 -41.93 -6.88 -3.02
N LEU A 27 -40.75 -6.25 -3.05
CA LEU A 27 -40.59 -4.81 -2.79
C LEU A 27 -40.71 -3.98 -4.09
N PRO A 28 -41.08 -2.70 -4.00
CA PRO A 28 -40.82 -1.74 -5.08
C PRO A 28 -39.31 -1.63 -5.38
N LEU A 29 -38.94 -1.46 -6.66
CA LEU A 29 -37.53 -1.41 -7.06
C LEU A 29 -36.74 -0.31 -6.33
N HIS A 30 -37.34 0.85 -6.08
CA HIS A 30 -36.67 1.95 -5.38
C HIS A 30 -36.32 1.58 -3.93
N GLN A 31 -37.13 0.76 -3.24
CA GLN A 31 -36.82 0.28 -1.89
C GLN A 31 -35.69 -0.74 -1.92
N ALA A 32 -35.71 -1.67 -2.88
CA ALA A 32 -34.62 -2.62 -3.05
C ALA A 32 -33.28 -1.93 -3.37
N GLN A 33 -33.30 -0.92 -4.25
CA GLN A 33 -32.13 -0.09 -4.56
C GLN A 33 -31.63 0.69 -3.34
N PHE A 34 -32.53 1.24 -2.54
CA PHE A 34 -32.17 1.91 -1.29
C PHE A 34 -31.51 0.93 -0.31
N MET A 35 -32.05 -0.28 -0.13
CA MET A 35 -31.46 -1.31 0.72
C MET A 35 -30.04 -1.70 0.27
N VAL A 36 -29.83 -1.91 -1.03
CA VAL A 36 -28.48 -2.17 -1.59
C VAL A 36 -27.53 -1.02 -1.28
N ALA A 37 -27.96 0.23 -1.51
CA ALA A 37 -27.11 1.39 -1.21
C ALA A 37 -26.74 1.47 0.28
N ARG A 38 -27.70 1.26 1.19
CA ARG A 38 -27.46 1.24 2.64
C ARG A 38 -26.53 0.10 3.06
N GLN A 39 -26.67 -1.09 2.47
CA GLN A 39 -25.79 -2.24 2.73
C GLN A 39 -24.33 -1.91 2.42
N TYR A 40 -24.09 -1.11 1.37
CA TYR A 40 -22.76 -0.68 0.97
C TYR A 40 -22.30 0.65 1.62
N GLY A 41 -23.06 1.19 2.56
CA GLY A 41 -22.69 2.37 3.35
C GLY A 41 -23.12 3.72 2.76
N PHE A 42 -23.83 3.73 1.63
CA PHE A 42 -24.30 4.97 0.99
C PHE A 42 -25.63 5.44 1.59
N THR A 43 -25.91 6.74 1.55
CA THR A 43 -27.18 7.32 2.02
C THR A 43 -28.35 6.97 1.11
N GLY A 44 -28.08 6.67 -0.16
CA GLY A 44 -29.09 6.17 -1.09
C GLY A 44 -28.52 5.79 -2.45
N TRP A 45 -29.39 5.22 -3.29
CA TRP A 45 -29.02 4.75 -4.63
C TRP A 45 -28.38 5.84 -5.52
N PRO A 46 -28.87 7.10 -5.56
CA PRO A 46 -28.22 8.14 -6.35
C PRO A 46 -26.77 8.41 -5.94
N ALA A 47 -26.46 8.41 -4.64
CA ALA A 47 -25.11 8.61 -4.14
C ALA A 47 -24.17 7.47 -4.54
N LEU A 48 -24.63 6.22 -4.40
CA LEU A 48 -23.89 5.05 -4.88
C LEU A 48 -23.62 5.12 -6.40
N VAL A 49 -24.63 5.47 -7.20
CA VAL A 49 -24.46 5.59 -8.67
C VAL A 49 -23.48 6.70 -9.03
N HIS A 50 -23.53 7.85 -8.33
CA HIS A 50 -22.59 8.94 -8.54
C HIS A 50 -21.16 8.50 -8.26
N TYR A 51 -20.93 7.85 -7.11
CA TYR A 51 -19.63 7.29 -6.77
C TYR A 51 -19.13 6.30 -7.83
N LEU A 52 -19.94 5.35 -8.28
CA LEU A 52 -19.52 4.35 -9.28
C LEU A 52 -19.11 4.99 -10.62
N ARG A 53 -19.73 6.11 -10.99
CA ARG A 53 -19.36 6.87 -12.20
C ARG A 53 -18.03 7.60 -12.03
N GLU A 54 -17.82 8.24 -10.89
CA GLU A 54 -16.53 8.87 -10.56
C GLU A 54 -15.41 7.83 -10.49
N ALA A 55 -15.68 6.72 -9.81
CA ALA A 55 -14.73 5.63 -9.62
C ALA A 55 -14.33 4.97 -10.94
N ALA A 56 -15.24 4.82 -11.90
CA ALA A 56 -14.93 4.21 -13.20
C ALA A 56 -13.81 4.94 -13.97
N ALA A 57 -13.69 6.27 -13.84
CA ALA A 57 -12.62 7.04 -14.49
C ALA A 57 -11.27 6.99 -13.74
N LEU A 58 -11.30 6.55 -12.48
CA LEU A 58 -10.15 6.52 -11.57
C LEU A 58 -9.70 5.10 -11.25
N SER A 59 -10.50 4.10 -11.61
CA SER A 59 -10.29 2.71 -11.24
C SER A 59 -9.11 2.16 -12.01
N VAL A 60 -8.12 1.69 -11.27
CA VAL A 60 -7.00 0.92 -11.82
C VAL A 60 -6.97 -0.40 -11.08
N ASP A 61 -6.90 -1.48 -11.83
CA ASP A 61 -6.60 -2.81 -11.32
C ASP A 61 -5.17 -3.13 -11.75
N PRO A 62 -4.15 -2.83 -10.92
CA PRO A 62 -2.78 -3.12 -11.28
C PRO A 62 -2.58 -4.61 -11.53
N ALA A 63 -3.31 -5.51 -10.84
CA ALA A 63 -3.21 -6.96 -10.96
C ALA A 63 -3.67 -7.48 -12.33
N ALA A 64 -4.61 -6.80 -12.99
CA ALA A 64 -5.10 -7.16 -14.32
C ALA A 64 -4.06 -7.00 -15.45
N VAL A 65 -2.99 -6.23 -15.22
CA VAL A 65 -1.93 -6.03 -16.21
C VAL A 65 -0.94 -7.20 -16.16
N GLY A 66 -0.84 -7.96 -17.25
CA GLY A 66 0.15 -9.03 -17.39
C GLY A 66 1.59 -8.52 -17.32
N GLU A 67 2.50 -9.35 -16.79
CA GLU A 67 3.92 -8.98 -16.66
C GLU A 67 4.64 -8.88 -18.01
N ASP A 68 4.15 -9.60 -19.02
CA ASP A 68 4.70 -9.60 -20.39
C ASP A 68 4.15 -8.47 -21.26
N ALA A 69 3.97 -7.27 -20.70
CA ALA A 69 3.58 -6.10 -21.47
C ALA A 69 4.45 -6.00 -22.75
N HIS A 70 3.80 -5.76 -23.89
CA HIS A 70 4.43 -5.94 -25.20
C HIS A 70 5.52 -4.90 -25.50
N ASP A 71 5.42 -3.69 -24.96
CA ASP A 71 6.42 -2.64 -25.11
C ASP A 71 7.47 -2.67 -23.97
N PRO A 72 8.78 -2.55 -24.26
CA PRO A 72 9.83 -2.57 -23.24
C PRO A 72 9.68 -1.49 -22.16
N ALA A 73 9.21 -0.28 -22.50
CA ALA A 73 9.04 0.78 -21.52
C ALA A 73 7.86 0.48 -20.58
N ASP A 74 6.76 -0.06 -21.11
CA ASP A 74 5.63 -0.48 -20.29
C ASP A 74 6.00 -1.64 -19.37
N ARG A 75 6.78 -2.59 -19.86
CA ARG A 75 7.30 -3.70 -19.06
C ARG A 75 8.21 -3.20 -17.94
N PHE A 76 9.12 -2.26 -18.24
CA PHE A 76 9.96 -1.62 -17.24
C PHE A 76 9.11 -0.94 -16.16
N CYS A 77 8.11 -0.13 -16.54
CA CYS A 77 7.24 0.56 -15.59
C CYS A 77 6.42 -0.43 -14.73
N ASN A 78 5.92 -1.52 -15.33
CA ASN A 78 5.16 -2.56 -14.64
C ASN A 78 6.04 -3.21 -13.58
N TRP A 79 7.21 -3.71 -13.99
CA TRP A 79 8.15 -4.38 -13.09
C TRP A 79 8.75 -3.45 -12.04
N ALA A 80 8.93 -2.16 -12.32
CA ALA A 80 9.50 -1.22 -11.36
C ALA A 80 8.52 -0.83 -10.24
N SER A 81 7.21 -0.78 -10.51
CA SER A 81 6.24 -0.16 -9.61
C SER A 81 5.63 -1.13 -8.60
N LEU A 82 5.33 -0.68 -7.38
CA LEU A 82 4.43 -1.38 -6.47
C LEU A 82 3.02 -1.51 -7.06
N ARG A 83 2.40 -2.68 -6.92
CA ARG A 83 1.05 -3.00 -7.39
C ARG A 83 0.07 -3.24 -6.24
N TYR A 84 0.58 -3.31 -5.01
CA TYR A 84 -0.15 -3.62 -3.79
C TYR A 84 -0.88 -4.96 -3.87
N ASN A 85 -0.17 -5.97 -4.35
CA ASN A 85 -0.65 -7.34 -4.47
C ASN A 85 0.49 -8.35 -4.19
N GLU A 86 0.19 -9.62 -4.33
CA GLU A 86 1.11 -10.74 -4.07
C GLU A 86 2.30 -10.83 -5.04
N SER A 87 2.29 -10.10 -6.17
CA SER A 87 3.43 -10.06 -7.10
C SER A 87 4.46 -8.99 -6.76
N ASP A 88 4.22 -8.17 -5.74
CA ASP A 88 5.23 -7.26 -5.23
C ASP A 88 6.36 -8.03 -4.54
N ALA A 89 7.53 -8.03 -5.18
CA ALA A 89 8.67 -8.83 -4.75
C ALA A 89 10.00 -8.24 -5.27
N PRO A 90 11.09 -8.32 -4.49
CA PRO A 90 12.41 -7.83 -4.91
C PRO A 90 12.91 -8.33 -6.28
N PRO A 91 12.74 -9.61 -6.66
CA PRO A 91 13.17 -10.09 -7.97
C PRO A 91 12.50 -9.36 -9.15
N ARG A 92 11.24 -8.92 -8.98
CA ARG A 92 10.50 -8.19 -10.02
C ARG A 92 11.14 -6.82 -10.28
N TRP A 93 11.49 -6.09 -9.23
CA TRP A 93 12.17 -4.79 -9.37
C TRP A 93 13.59 -4.95 -9.88
N GLN A 94 14.27 -6.04 -9.54
CA GLN A 94 15.58 -6.37 -10.11
C GLN A 94 15.49 -6.61 -11.62
N SER A 95 14.49 -7.36 -12.09
CA SER A 95 14.24 -7.54 -13.54
C SER A 95 14.03 -6.21 -14.27
N ALA A 96 13.40 -5.22 -13.63
CA ALA A 96 13.30 -3.87 -14.20
C ALA A 96 14.69 -3.20 -14.34
N ALA A 97 15.55 -3.31 -13.32
CA ALA A 97 16.90 -2.75 -13.38
C ALA A 97 17.75 -3.44 -14.46
N ASP A 98 17.65 -4.77 -14.57
CA ASP A 98 18.35 -5.55 -15.59
C ASP A 98 17.88 -5.18 -17.00
N LEU A 99 16.57 -4.98 -17.20
CA LEU A 99 16.00 -4.53 -18.47
C LEU A 99 16.53 -3.15 -18.88
N LEU A 100 16.55 -2.18 -17.96
CA LEU A 100 17.07 -0.84 -18.25
C LEU A 100 18.59 -0.86 -18.49
N THR A 101 19.32 -1.73 -17.82
CA THR A 101 20.76 -1.92 -18.05
C THR A 101 21.03 -2.48 -19.45
N ALA A 102 20.20 -3.44 -19.89
CA ALA A 102 20.31 -4.02 -21.23
C ALA A 102 19.90 -3.04 -22.34
N ASP A 103 18.91 -2.19 -22.09
CA ASP A 103 18.46 -1.15 -23.02
C ASP A 103 18.21 0.20 -22.33
N PRO A 104 19.25 1.05 -22.23
CA PRO A 104 19.13 2.38 -21.65
C PRO A 104 18.22 3.33 -22.45
N THR A 105 17.91 3.03 -23.72
CA THR A 105 17.09 3.92 -24.57
C THR A 105 15.64 3.99 -24.12
N ILE A 106 15.20 3.04 -23.29
CA ILE A 106 13.85 2.97 -22.72
C ILE A 106 13.42 4.30 -22.07
N VAL A 107 14.30 4.94 -21.28
CA VAL A 107 13.98 6.21 -20.62
C VAL A 107 13.92 7.39 -21.59
N GLU A 108 14.66 7.33 -22.71
CA GLU A 108 14.62 8.36 -23.75
C GLU A 108 13.34 8.29 -24.60
N LEU A 109 12.75 7.11 -24.72
CA LEU A 109 11.55 6.85 -25.51
C LEU A 109 10.25 7.06 -24.72
N SER A 110 10.27 6.88 -23.40
CA SER A 110 9.09 6.94 -22.55
C SER A 110 9.28 7.83 -21.31
N VAL A 111 8.44 8.85 -21.17
CA VAL A 111 8.42 9.73 -19.99
C VAL A 111 8.03 8.98 -18.71
N TRP A 112 7.17 7.96 -18.81
CA TRP A 112 6.77 7.14 -17.67
C TRP A 112 7.90 6.22 -17.20
N ALA A 113 8.71 5.71 -18.15
CA ALA A 113 9.92 4.96 -17.81
C ALA A 113 11.00 5.88 -17.23
N ALA A 114 11.20 7.08 -17.80
CA ALA A 114 12.11 8.09 -17.23
C ALA A 114 11.74 8.44 -15.79
N ALA A 115 10.44 8.58 -15.49
CA ALA A 115 9.95 8.80 -14.14
C ALA A 115 10.15 7.59 -13.22
N SER A 116 9.83 6.37 -13.68
CA SER A 116 10.08 5.12 -12.94
C SER A 116 11.57 4.94 -12.59
N ALA A 117 12.47 5.35 -13.48
CA ALA A 117 13.91 5.28 -13.28
C ALA A 117 14.49 6.45 -12.45
N ALA A 118 13.64 7.42 -12.08
CA ALA A 118 14.02 8.71 -11.51
C ALA A 118 15.21 9.34 -12.26
N ASP A 119 15.10 9.47 -13.59
CA ASP A 119 16.14 10.04 -14.46
C ASP A 119 15.84 11.50 -14.81
N PRO A 120 16.53 12.48 -14.20
CA PRO A 120 16.25 13.89 -14.44
C PRO A 120 16.56 14.33 -15.87
N ASN A 121 17.59 13.76 -16.50
CA ASN A 121 18.03 14.17 -17.84
C ASN A 121 17.01 13.73 -18.90
N ALA A 122 16.56 12.47 -18.83
CA ALA A 122 15.52 11.96 -19.70
C ALA A 122 14.20 12.73 -19.52
N LEU A 123 13.79 12.97 -18.26
CA LEU A 123 12.59 13.75 -17.94
C LEU A 123 12.67 15.17 -18.50
N ALA A 124 13.79 15.88 -18.31
CA ALA A 124 14.00 17.21 -18.87
C ALA A 124 13.88 17.20 -20.40
N GLY A 125 14.45 16.19 -21.07
CA GLY A 125 14.34 16.01 -22.51
C GLY A 125 12.91 15.84 -23.01
N HIS A 126 12.10 15.02 -22.32
CA HIS A 126 10.67 14.83 -22.64
C HIS A 126 9.86 16.10 -22.41
N LEU A 127 10.02 16.73 -21.24
CA LEU A 127 9.21 17.86 -20.80
C LEU A 127 9.55 19.14 -21.58
N THR A 128 10.80 19.33 -22.00
CA THR A 128 11.18 20.43 -22.90
C THR A 128 10.46 20.34 -24.24
N LYS A 129 10.32 19.12 -24.78
CA LYS A 129 9.61 18.89 -26.06
C LYS A 129 8.09 18.99 -25.89
N ARG A 130 7.55 18.46 -24.79
CA ARG A 130 6.10 18.41 -24.53
C ARG A 130 5.81 18.50 -23.03
N PRO A 131 5.66 19.71 -22.46
CA PRO A 131 5.40 19.89 -21.03
C PRO A 131 4.13 19.20 -20.53
N THR A 132 3.10 19.08 -21.39
CA THR A 132 1.82 18.42 -21.05
C THR A 132 1.99 16.95 -20.67
N LEU A 133 3.12 16.32 -20.98
CA LEU A 133 3.42 14.95 -20.56
C LEU A 133 3.45 14.78 -19.04
N ALA A 134 3.69 15.86 -18.27
CA ALA A 134 3.70 15.80 -16.81
C ALA A 134 2.39 15.27 -16.18
N ASN A 135 1.26 15.41 -16.87
CA ASN A 135 -0.04 14.88 -16.46
C ASN A 135 -0.61 13.84 -17.43
N ALA A 136 0.13 13.45 -18.47
CA ALA A 136 -0.40 12.55 -19.49
C ALA A 136 -0.58 11.14 -18.90
N PRO A 137 -1.80 10.56 -18.95
CA PRO A 137 -1.99 9.18 -18.54
C PRO A 137 -1.30 8.26 -19.55
N GLY A 138 -0.59 7.27 -19.05
CA GLY A 138 0.01 6.23 -19.88
C GLY A 138 0.83 5.23 -19.08
N GLY A 139 1.74 4.54 -19.77
CA GLY A 139 2.35 3.33 -19.24
C GLY A 139 1.32 2.21 -18.99
N PRO A 140 1.73 1.12 -18.33
CA PRO A 140 0.89 -0.06 -18.10
C PRO A 140 -0.37 0.20 -17.27
N PHE A 141 -0.34 1.21 -16.39
CA PHE A 141 -1.42 1.49 -15.44
C PHE A 141 -2.22 2.75 -15.77
N GLY A 142 -1.91 3.41 -16.89
CA GLY A 142 -2.55 4.68 -17.27
C GLY A 142 -2.27 5.84 -16.30
N TRP A 143 -1.22 5.73 -15.47
CA TRP A 143 -0.87 6.76 -14.51
C TRP A 143 -0.12 7.95 -15.14
N ALA A 144 -0.14 9.08 -14.45
CA ALA A 144 0.77 10.20 -14.74
C ALA A 144 2.23 9.83 -14.37
N PRO A 145 3.26 10.42 -15.00
CA PRO A 145 4.65 10.09 -14.72
C PRO A 145 5.04 10.20 -13.24
N LEU A 146 4.55 11.20 -12.51
CA LEU A 146 4.89 11.40 -11.09
C LEU A 146 4.42 10.24 -10.19
N MET A 147 3.33 9.54 -10.55
CA MET A 147 2.91 8.31 -9.87
C MET A 147 3.96 7.21 -10.05
N TYR A 148 4.46 7.00 -11.27
CA TYR A 148 5.49 5.99 -11.53
C TYR A 148 6.78 6.27 -10.74
N LEU A 149 7.19 7.53 -10.61
CA LEU A 149 8.31 7.91 -9.75
C LEU A 149 8.05 7.51 -8.29
N CYS A 150 6.87 7.82 -7.74
CA CYS A 150 6.56 7.52 -6.34
C CYS A 150 6.43 6.02 -6.05
N TYR A 151 5.89 5.24 -6.99
CA TYR A 151 5.63 3.81 -6.82
C TYR A 151 6.81 2.92 -7.21
N SER A 152 7.82 3.48 -7.88
CA SER A 152 9.00 2.72 -8.30
C SER A 152 9.82 2.19 -7.13
N ARG A 153 10.34 0.96 -7.28
CA ARG A 153 11.27 0.27 -6.39
C ARG A 153 12.49 -0.26 -7.13
N VAL A 154 12.71 0.21 -8.35
CA VAL A 154 13.84 -0.23 -9.17
C VAL A 154 15.18 0.14 -8.49
N PRO A 155 16.08 -0.84 -8.24
CA PRO A 155 17.31 -0.61 -7.47
C PRO A 155 18.43 -0.01 -8.33
N LEU A 156 18.25 1.22 -8.84
CA LEU A 156 19.24 1.90 -9.71
C LEU A 156 20.27 2.74 -8.94
N GLY A 157 20.26 2.72 -7.61
CA GLY A 157 21.19 3.51 -6.79
C GLY A 157 21.02 5.03 -6.89
N ARG A 158 19.82 5.51 -7.27
CA ARG A 158 19.51 6.94 -7.39
C ARG A 158 19.63 7.67 -6.04
N THR A 159 20.27 8.83 -6.07
CA THR A 159 20.45 9.67 -4.90
C THR A 159 19.16 10.43 -4.56
N ALA A 160 19.11 11.03 -3.37
CA ALA A 160 18.03 11.94 -3.00
C ALA A 160 17.94 13.15 -3.96
N GLU A 161 19.07 13.63 -4.47
CA GLU A 161 19.13 14.74 -5.43
C GLU A 161 18.52 14.35 -6.79
N ASP A 162 18.84 13.15 -7.30
CA ASP A 162 18.25 12.66 -8.55
C ASP A 162 16.71 12.59 -8.44
N VAL A 163 16.21 11.97 -7.37
CA VAL A 163 14.77 11.78 -7.15
C VAL A 163 14.06 13.12 -6.97
N THR A 164 14.61 14.03 -6.18
CA THR A 164 14.00 15.36 -5.96
C THR A 164 14.05 16.23 -7.21
N THR A 165 15.12 16.15 -8.00
CA THR A 165 15.22 16.87 -9.28
C THR A 165 14.19 16.33 -10.28
N ALA A 166 14.07 15.01 -10.40
CA ALA A 166 13.07 14.36 -11.25
C ALA A 166 11.63 14.75 -10.85
N ALA A 167 11.30 14.70 -9.57
CA ALA A 167 9.99 15.10 -9.06
C ALA A 167 9.73 16.60 -9.28
N THR A 168 10.74 17.46 -9.05
CA THR A 168 10.63 18.91 -9.26
C THR A 168 10.36 19.24 -10.73
N LEU A 169 11.07 18.61 -11.67
CA LEU A 169 10.82 18.79 -13.11
C LEU A 169 9.37 18.49 -13.49
N LEU A 170 8.80 17.40 -12.96
CA LEU A 170 7.42 17.02 -13.21
C LEU A 170 6.43 18.03 -12.59
N LEU A 171 6.65 18.43 -11.34
CA LEU A 171 5.80 19.39 -10.63
C LEU A 171 5.85 20.79 -11.26
N ASP A 172 7.03 21.24 -11.70
CA ASP A 172 7.20 22.53 -12.37
C ASP A 172 6.59 22.53 -13.78
N ALA A 173 6.55 21.37 -14.44
CA ALA A 173 5.78 21.16 -15.67
C ALA A 173 4.26 21.00 -15.42
N GLY A 174 3.82 21.08 -14.16
CA GLY A 174 2.42 21.15 -13.76
C GLY A 174 1.80 19.82 -13.33
N ALA A 175 2.58 18.78 -13.04
CA ALA A 175 2.06 17.52 -12.49
C ALA A 175 1.20 17.79 -11.23
N ASP A 176 0.02 17.17 -11.14
CA ASP A 176 -0.86 17.30 -9.98
C ASP A 176 -0.23 16.62 -8.74
N PRO A 177 0.09 17.35 -7.67
CA PRO A 177 0.66 16.77 -6.45
C PRO A 177 -0.36 15.95 -5.64
N ASN A 178 -1.64 15.93 -6.03
CA ASN A 178 -2.69 15.10 -5.44
C ASN A 178 -3.15 13.98 -6.39
N ALA A 179 -2.39 13.70 -7.46
CA ALA A 179 -2.66 12.61 -8.36
C ALA A 179 -2.75 11.27 -7.61
N GLY A 180 -3.57 10.38 -8.14
CA GLY A 180 -3.84 9.07 -7.54
C GLY A 180 -4.88 8.29 -8.33
N TYR A 181 -5.17 7.08 -7.85
CA TYR A 181 -6.15 6.17 -8.44
C TYR A 181 -6.98 5.47 -7.37
N LEU A 182 -8.05 4.81 -7.78
CA LEU A 182 -8.84 3.93 -6.92
C LEU A 182 -8.46 2.48 -7.22
N TRP A 183 -7.85 1.80 -6.26
CA TRP A 183 -7.45 0.41 -6.41
C TRP A 183 -8.69 -0.47 -6.57
N CYS A 184 -8.81 -1.10 -7.73
CA CYS A 184 -9.95 -1.93 -8.13
C CYS A 184 -11.31 -1.22 -7.91
N GLY A 185 -11.35 0.10 -8.10
CA GLY A 185 -12.54 0.91 -7.94
C GLY A 185 -13.07 1.02 -6.51
N LEU A 186 -12.25 0.72 -5.49
CA LEU A 186 -12.58 0.89 -4.08
C LEU A 186 -12.46 2.36 -3.64
N SER A 187 -12.99 2.70 -2.47
CA SER A 187 -13.20 4.10 -2.06
C SER A 187 -11.99 4.80 -1.46
N THR A 188 -10.93 4.06 -1.12
CA THR A 188 -9.68 4.63 -0.59
C THR A 188 -8.72 4.94 -1.75
N PRO A 189 -8.35 6.23 -1.95
CA PRO A 189 -7.40 6.60 -2.99
C PRO A 189 -5.98 6.17 -2.65
N PHE A 190 -5.27 5.71 -3.68
CA PHE A 190 -3.84 5.47 -3.70
C PHE A 190 -3.18 6.68 -4.36
N THR A 191 -2.57 7.56 -3.57
CA THR A 191 -1.98 8.83 -4.07
C THR A 191 -0.46 8.72 -4.22
N LEU A 192 0.18 9.83 -4.62
CA LEU A 192 1.64 9.98 -4.61
C LEU A 192 2.26 9.67 -3.24
N LEU A 193 1.63 10.12 -2.15
CA LEU A 193 2.14 9.87 -0.79
C LEU A 193 2.07 8.39 -0.44
N THR A 194 0.99 7.70 -0.83
CA THR A 194 0.89 6.24 -0.69
C THR A 194 2.06 5.54 -1.38
N GLY A 195 2.40 5.96 -2.61
CA GLY A 195 3.56 5.42 -3.34
C GLY A 195 4.89 5.69 -2.62
N ALA A 196 5.11 6.94 -2.20
CA ALA A 196 6.35 7.36 -1.55
C ALA A 196 6.56 6.65 -0.21
N PHE A 197 5.53 6.61 0.64
CA PHE A 197 5.63 5.98 1.96
C PHE A 197 5.63 4.45 1.90
N GLY A 198 4.99 3.83 0.90
CA GLY A 198 4.96 2.38 0.74
C GLY A 198 4.37 1.64 1.94
N GLU A 199 4.85 0.41 2.14
CA GLU A 199 4.35 -0.59 3.11
C GLU A 199 2.88 -0.94 2.95
N GLY A 200 2.41 -1.85 3.77
CA GLY A 200 1.07 -2.42 3.70
C GLY A 200 1.09 -3.79 4.34
N GLU A 201 0.07 -4.57 4.03
CA GLU A 201 -0.16 -5.89 4.63
C GLU A 201 0.95 -6.89 4.26
N GLN A 202 1.63 -6.71 3.12
CA GLN A 202 2.72 -7.60 2.69
C GLN A 202 4.09 -7.25 3.31
N GLY A 203 4.15 -6.19 4.12
CA GLY A 203 5.33 -5.83 4.89
C GLY A 203 6.47 -5.15 4.12
N PRO A 204 7.57 -4.81 4.81
CA PRO A 204 8.57 -3.84 4.36
C PRO A 204 9.51 -4.39 3.30
N ARG A 205 9.53 -5.71 3.08
CA ARG A 205 10.34 -6.37 2.04
C ARG A 205 9.59 -6.54 0.74
N ARG A 206 8.29 -6.86 0.78
CA ARG A 206 7.45 -6.96 -0.41
C ARG A 206 6.87 -5.62 -0.84
N GLN A 207 6.52 -4.75 0.11
CA GLN A 207 6.02 -3.41 -0.17
C GLN A 207 6.93 -2.38 0.51
N PRO A 208 8.23 -2.30 0.21
CA PRO A 208 9.12 -1.34 0.86
C PRO A 208 8.65 0.08 0.65
N ARG A 209 9.09 0.98 1.54
CA ARG A 209 9.03 2.42 1.29
C ARG A 209 9.83 2.77 0.04
N HIS A 210 9.55 3.91 -0.58
CA HIS A 210 10.46 4.43 -1.61
C HIS A 210 11.86 4.63 -1.00
N PRO A 211 12.97 4.31 -1.70
CA PRO A 211 14.32 4.43 -1.12
C PRO A 211 14.65 5.83 -0.59
N GLN A 212 14.05 6.85 -1.20
CA GLN A 212 14.14 8.27 -0.79
C GLN A 212 12.81 8.79 -0.20
N ALA A 213 12.04 7.95 0.49
CA ALA A 213 10.68 8.24 0.94
C ALA A 213 10.54 9.57 1.69
N ALA A 214 11.39 9.81 2.69
CA ALA A 214 11.31 11.02 3.52
C ALA A 214 11.48 12.30 2.69
N THR A 215 12.53 12.36 1.86
CA THR A 215 12.83 13.53 1.03
C THR A 215 11.78 13.73 -0.06
N LEU A 216 11.34 12.65 -0.71
CA LEU A 216 10.32 12.71 -1.74
C LEU A 216 8.97 13.16 -1.17
N ALA A 217 8.52 12.57 -0.07
CA ALA A 217 7.26 12.95 0.58
C ALA A 217 7.30 14.40 1.09
N ALA A 218 8.42 14.85 1.66
CA ALA A 218 8.58 16.23 2.08
C ALA A 218 8.41 17.20 0.90
N LEU A 219 9.09 16.92 -0.22
CA LEU A 219 8.95 17.70 -1.44
C LEU A 219 7.50 17.72 -1.94
N LEU A 220 6.84 16.57 -2.01
CA LEU A 220 5.44 16.49 -2.47
C LEU A 220 4.52 17.35 -1.60
N LEU A 221 4.65 17.26 -0.26
CA LEU A 221 3.87 18.06 0.69
C LEU A 221 4.15 19.56 0.51
N ASP A 222 5.41 19.95 0.41
CA ASP A 222 5.83 21.34 0.19
C ASP A 222 5.32 21.88 -1.17
N ARG A 223 5.04 20.98 -2.12
CA ARG A 223 4.53 21.31 -3.46
C ARG A 223 3.02 21.08 -3.60
N GLY A 224 2.30 20.86 -2.50
CA GLY A 224 0.84 20.89 -2.45
C GLY A 224 0.15 19.54 -2.38
N ALA A 225 0.88 18.45 -2.14
CA ALA A 225 0.26 17.16 -1.80
C ALA A 225 -0.45 17.30 -0.45
N HIS A 226 -1.68 16.81 -0.38
CA HIS A 226 -2.47 16.92 0.83
C HIS A 226 -1.96 15.94 1.90
N PRO A 227 -1.74 16.36 3.15
CA PRO A 227 -1.16 15.49 4.18
C PRO A 227 -2.11 14.34 4.59
N ALA A 228 -3.41 14.49 4.34
CA ALA A 228 -4.41 13.48 4.68
C ALA A 228 -4.51 12.33 3.68
N ASP A 229 -3.47 11.50 3.62
CA ASP A 229 -3.46 10.31 2.79
C ASP A 229 -3.97 9.08 3.58
N GLN A 230 -5.22 8.67 3.33
CA GLN A 230 -5.86 7.58 4.07
C GLN A 230 -5.13 6.24 3.89
N GLN A 231 -4.68 5.94 2.66
CA GLN A 231 -4.00 4.69 2.38
C GLN A 231 -2.60 4.64 3.02
N THR A 232 -1.85 5.74 3.05
CA THR A 232 -0.57 5.84 3.78
C THR A 232 -0.78 5.53 5.25
N LEU A 233 -1.76 6.17 5.88
CA LEU A 233 -2.02 5.98 7.31
C LEU A 233 -2.42 4.54 7.61
N TYR A 234 -3.23 3.91 6.75
CA TYR A 234 -3.51 2.49 6.84
C TYR A 234 -2.25 1.62 6.67
N ASN A 235 -1.53 1.79 5.56
CA ASN A 235 -0.36 0.98 5.21
C ASN A 235 0.75 1.02 6.27
N ARG A 236 0.88 2.17 6.96
CA ARG A 236 1.97 2.42 7.90
C ARG A 236 1.57 2.23 9.36
N MET A 237 0.31 1.88 9.66
CA MET A 237 -0.12 1.62 11.04
C MET A 237 0.37 0.28 11.59
N PHE A 238 0.64 -0.71 10.72
CA PHE A 238 0.97 -2.08 11.11
C PHE A 238 2.24 -2.21 11.96
N ARG A 239 3.14 -1.21 11.93
CA ARG A 239 4.46 -1.24 12.59
C ARG A 239 4.65 -0.02 13.48
N PRO A 240 5.56 -0.05 14.47
CA PRO A 240 5.75 1.05 15.42
C PRO A 240 6.44 2.31 14.83
N ASP A 241 6.90 2.26 13.57
CA ASP A 241 7.55 3.42 12.94
C ASP A 241 6.55 4.54 12.61
N ASP A 242 6.74 5.69 13.25
CA ASP A 242 5.88 6.86 13.12
C ASP A 242 6.46 7.99 12.25
N SER A 243 7.54 7.73 11.50
CA SER A 243 8.22 8.77 10.70
C SER A 243 7.30 9.45 9.68
N HIS A 244 6.35 8.70 9.13
CA HIS A 244 5.33 9.22 8.23
C HIS A 244 4.36 10.18 8.95
N LEU A 245 3.86 9.80 10.14
CA LEU A 245 3.00 10.66 10.96
C LEU A 245 3.72 11.94 11.38
N GLU A 246 4.98 11.84 11.82
CA GLU A 246 5.78 13.01 12.20
C GLU A 246 5.88 14.00 11.03
N LEU A 247 6.16 13.52 9.81
CA LEU A 247 6.24 14.36 8.62
C LEU A 247 4.88 14.99 8.26
N LEU A 248 3.80 14.20 8.29
CA LEU A 248 2.46 14.66 7.93
C LEU A 248 1.92 15.67 8.96
N PHE A 249 2.13 15.46 10.26
CA PHE A 249 1.76 16.42 11.30
C PHE A 249 2.55 17.72 11.18
N ALA A 250 3.85 17.64 10.86
CA ALA A 250 4.66 18.82 10.57
C ALA A 250 4.18 19.61 9.33
N ARG A 251 3.21 19.08 8.57
CA ARG A 251 2.55 19.72 7.42
C ARG A 251 1.04 19.87 7.62
N GLY A 252 0.58 19.89 8.88
CA GLY A 252 -0.78 20.28 9.23
C GLY A 252 -1.84 19.18 9.09
N LEU A 253 -1.45 17.90 9.17
CA LEU A 253 -2.38 16.76 9.09
C LEU A 253 -3.59 16.87 10.04
N ALA A 254 -3.39 17.33 11.27
CA ALA A 254 -4.42 17.38 12.31
C ALA A 254 -5.58 18.30 11.91
N ASP A 255 -5.26 19.49 11.42
CA ASP A 255 -6.22 20.56 11.08
C ASP A 255 -6.42 20.72 9.57
N ALA A 256 -5.97 19.74 8.78
CA ALA A 256 -6.06 19.81 7.33
C ALA A 256 -7.52 19.96 6.88
N PRO A 257 -7.84 20.86 5.93
CA PRO A 257 -9.17 20.93 5.36
C PRO A 257 -9.50 19.63 4.60
N PRO A 258 -10.74 19.46 4.11
CA PRO A 258 -11.04 18.35 3.22
C PRO A 258 -10.07 18.33 2.02
N SER A 259 -9.51 17.18 1.72
CA SER A 259 -8.64 16.93 0.58
C SER A 259 -9.44 17.02 -0.75
N PRO A 260 -8.75 17.13 -1.90
CA PRO A 260 -9.41 16.99 -3.20
C PRO A 260 -10.19 15.68 -3.34
N TRP A 261 -9.70 14.59 -2.75
CA TRP A 261 -10.34 13.29 -2.75
C TRP A 261 -11.59 13.24 -1.86
N GLU A 262 -11.52 13.78 -0.63
CA GLU A 262 -12.68 13.88 0.26
C GLU A 262 -13.80 14.69 -0.37
N ARG A 263 -13.47 15.79 -1.06
CA ARG A 263 -14.46 16.58 -1.83
C ARG A 263 -15.05 15.82 -3.01
N ARG A 264 -14.24 15.01 -3.70
CA ARG A 264 -14.65 14.29 -4.91
C ARG A 264 -15.51 13.07 -4.61
N LEU A 265 -15.13 12.29 -3.61
CA LEU A 265 -15.74 10.99 -3.31
C LEU A 265 -16.79 11.06 -2.19
N GLY A 266 -16.77 12.11 -1.38
CA GLY A 266 -17.77 12.38 -0.35
C GLY A 266 -17.96 11.21 0.61
N GLU A 267 -19.21 10.79 0.79
CA GLU A 267 -19.60 9.74 1.75
C GLU A 267 -19.05 8.34 1.45
N ALA A 268 -18.44 8.12 0.27
CA ALA A 268 -17.78 6.86 -0.03
C ALA A 268 -16.50 6.69 0.81
N MET A 269 -15.81 7.79 1.11
CA MET A 269 -14.57 7.79 1.88
C MET A 269 -14.85 7.68 3.37
N GLU A 270 -13.87 7.14 4.07
CA GLU A 270 -13.85 7.19 5.53
C GLU A 270 -13.75 8.65 6.01
N THR A 271 -14.42 8.96 7.12
CA THR A 271 -14.29 10.28 7.77
C THR A 271 -12.98 10.42 8.52
N ARG A 272 -12.51 11.66 8.73
CA ARG A 272 -11.30 11.94 9.52
C ARG A 272 -11.33 11.31 10.93
N GLU A 273 -12.49 11.35 11.57
CA GLU A 273 -12.72 10.75 12.89
C GLU A 273 -12.53 9.23 12.83
N GLN A 274 -13.14 8.55 11.87
CA GLN A 274 -13.00 7.10 11.71
C GLN A 274 -11.56 6.68 11.40
N MET A 275 -10.84 7.49 10.60
CA MET A 275 -9.42 7.29 10.33
C MET A 275 -8.59 7.39 11.61
N TRP A 276 -8.86 8.38 12.48
CA TRP A 276 -8.20 8.47 13.79
C TRP A 276 -8.55 7.32 14.71
N GLN A 277 -9.81 6.94 14.78
CA GLN A 277 -10.22 5.77 15.56
C GLN A 277 -9.46 4.53 15.12
N ARG A 278 -9.25 4.30 13.81
CA ARG A 278 -8.44 3.18 13.35
C ARG A 278 -6.99 3.26 13.83
N GLN A 279 -6.34 4.43 13.71
CA GLN A 279 -4.96 4.62 14.18
C GLN A 279 -4.83 4.37 15.69
N ILE A 280 -5.80 4.87 16.47
CA ILE A 280 -5.82 4.74 17.93
C ILE A 280 -6.05 3.28 18.33
N HIS A 281 -7.07 2.61 17.78
CA HIS A 281 -7.38 1.23 18.11
C HIS A 281 -6.21 0.32 17.75
N TRP A 282 -5.65 0.46 16.55
CA TRP A 282 -4.49 -0.34 16.15
C TRP A 282 -3.29 -0.10 17.08
N ALA A 283 -2.99 1.16 17.41
CA ALA A 283 -1.89 1.49 18.30
C ALA A 283 -2.10 0.94 19.71
N ALA A 284 -3.32 0.99 20.24
CA ALA A 284 -3.66 0.47 21.56
C ALA A 284 -3.56 -1.06 21.61
N GLU A 285 -4.09 -1.76 20.60
CA GLU A 285 -4.06 -3.23 20.50
C GLU A 285 -2.64 -3.79 20.35
N HIS A 286 -1.72 -3.00 19.76
CA HIS A 286 -0.34 -3.41 19.50
C HIS A 286 0.69 -2.74 20.42
N GLY A 287 0.24 -2.01 21.45
CA GLY A 287 1.13 -1.35 22.41
C GLY A 287 2.02 -0.25 21.84
N PHE A 288 1.64 0.38 20.73
CA PHE A 288 2.36 1.50 20.13
C PHE A 288 2.09 2.80 20.89
N THR A 289 2.50 2.83 22.15
CA THR A 289 2.34 3.96 23.09
C THR A 289 2.89 5.27 22.53
N ARG A 290 4.07 5.23 21.88
CA ARG A 290 4.65 6.41 21.19
C ARG A 290 3.71 7.00 20.13
N ARG A 291 2.98 6.16 19.39
CA ARG A 291 2.00 6.62 18.40
C ARG A 291 0.83 7.31 19.09
N LEU A 292 0.29 6.73 20.15
CA LEU A 292 -0.78 7.35 20.94
C LEU A 292 -0.35 8.71 21.50
N GLU A 293 0.87 8.80 22.03
CA GLU A 293 1.46 10.07 22.49
C GLU A 293 1.61 11.07 21.34
N LEU A 294 2.05 10.62 20.16
CA LEU A 294 2.20 11.45 18.95
C LEU A 294 0.84 11.98 18.47
N LEU A 295 -0.22 11.17 18.52
CA LEU A 295 -1.57 11.60 18.19
C LEU A 295 -2.07 12.64 19.21
N ALA A 296 -1.93 12.35 20.51
CA ALA A 296 -2.37 13.23 21.60
C ALA A 296 -1.70 14.61 21.57
N ARG A 297 -0.38 14.67 21.38
CA ARG A 297 0.35 15.95 21.29
C ARG A 297 -0.01 16.79 20.07
N ASN A 298 -0.64 16.18 19.06
CA ASN A 298 -1.17 16.88 17.88
C ASN A 298 -2.68 17.11 17.97
N GLY A 299 -3.28 17.02 19.16
CA GLY A 299 -4.66 17.38 19.42
C GLY A 299 -5.70 16.31 19.06
N ILE A 300 -5.26 15.09 18.76
CA ILE A 300 -6.17 13.96 18.52
C ILE A 300 -6.50 13.31 19.86
N ASP A 301 -7.78 13.22 20.20
CA ASP A 301 -8.23 12.62 21.45
C ASP A 301 -7.98 11.10 21.44
N THR A 302 -7.02 10.66 22.26
CA THR A 302 -6.70 9.25 22.50
C THR A 302 -7.16 8.79 23.89
N SER A 303 -8.02 9.56 24.57
CA SER A 303 -8.52 9.18 25.88
C SER A 303 -9.53 8.03 25.77
N GLY A 304 -9.64 7.22 26.83
CA GLY A 304 -10.61 6.14 26.90
C GLY A 304 -10.26 4.87 26.13
N VAL A 305 -9.02 4.72 25.66
CA VAL A 305 -8.53 3.45 25.10
C VAL A 305 -7.64 2.71 26.10
N ASP A 306 -7.89 1.41 26.23
CA ASP A 306 -7.06 0.52 27.03
C ASP A 306 -5.89 0.04 26.17
N VAL A 307 -4.67 0.42 26.57
CA VAL A 307 -3.46 0.01 25.86
C VAL A 307 -3.10 -1.40 26.30
N ILE A 308 -3.06 -2.31 25.33
CA ILE A 308 -2.47 -3.63 25.51
C ILE A 308 -0.97 -3.42 25.48
N ILE A 309 -0.29 -3.80 26.56
CA ILE A 309 1.18 -3.85 26.59
C ILE A 309 1.56 -5.28 26.16
N PRO A 310 2.15 -5.47 24.95
CA PRO A 310 2.54 -6.79 24.50
C PRO A 310 3.56 -7.37 25.49
N SER A 311 3.19 -8.46 26.15
CA SER A 311 4.12 -9.26 26.92
C SER A 311 4.74 -10.33 26.02
N PHE A 312 5.92 -10.79 26.39
CA PHE A 312 6.45 -12.00 25.77
C PHE A 312 5.49 -13.17 26.07
N PRO A 313 5.17 -14.04 25.09
CA PRO A 313 4.18 -15.08 25.29
C PRO A 313 4.66 -16.09 26.34
N ASP A 314 3.75 -16.52 27.23
CA ASP A 314 4.03 -17.55 28.24
C ASP A 314 4.33 -18.91 27.58
N ASP A 315 3.59 -19.22 26.51
CA ASP A 315 3.85 -20.36 25.61
C ASP A 315 4.33 -19.84 24.25
N PRO A 316 5.62 -20.01 23.90
CA PRO A 316 6.16 -19.58 22.62
C PRO A 316 5.62 -20.38 21.42
N ASN A 317 4.88 -21.46 21.68
CA ASN A 317 4.19 -22.29 20.68
C ASN A 317 2.67 -22.10 20.66
N ALA A 318 2.14 -21.11 21.40
CA ALA A 318 0.73 -20.76 21.35
C ALA A 318 0.29 -20.50 19.90
N ARG A 319 -0.94 -20.88 19.58
CA ARG A 319 -1.51 -20.73 18.24
C ARG A 319 -2.64 -19.72 18.23
N ASP A 320 -2.68 -18.88 17.21
CA ASP A 320 -3.80 -18.00 16.93
C ASP A 320 -4.94 -18.74 16.20
N ASP A 321 -5.96 -18.00 15.79
CA ASP A 321 -7.14 -18.55 15.10
C ASP A 321 -6.81 -19.13 13.70
N GLU A 322 -5.64 -18.80 13.12
CA GLU A 322 -5.13 -19.38 11.88
C GLU A 322 -4.10 -20.51 12.12
N ASP A 323 -4.03 -21.01 13.35
CA ASP A 323 -3.04 -22.00 13.81
C ASP A 323 -1.58 -21.51 13.71
N ALA A 324 -1.36 -20.20 13.49
CA ALA A 324 -0.02 -19.62 13.39
C ALA A 324 0.55 -19.34 14.79
N THR A 325 1.88 -19.48 14.93
CA THR A 325 2.60 -19.25 16.20
C THR A 325 3.24 -17.87 16.23
N PRO A 326 3.64 -17.34 17.40
CA PRO A 326 4.43 -16.12 17.49
C PRO A 326 5.68 -16.13 16.59
N LEU A 327 6.27 -17.31 16.37
CA LEU A 327 7.44 -17.45 15.50
C LEU A 327 7.11 -17.24 14.02
N HIS A 328 5.90 -17.60 13.57
CA HIS A 328 5.42 -17.29 12.20
C HIS A 328 5.30 -15.79 12.00
N GLN A 329 4.68 -15.08 12.95
CA GLN A 329 4.52 -13.63 12.89
C GLN A 329 5.88 -12.92 12.90
N ALA A 330 6.79 -13.32 13.79
CA ALA A 330 8.15 -12.77 13.84
C ALA A 330 8.93 -13.04 12.54
N ALA A 331 8.73 -14.21 11.92
CA ALA A 331 9.34 -14.59 10.65
C ALA A 331 8.84 -13.75 9.47
N TRP A 332 7.54 -13.48 9.38
CA TRP A 332 6.95 -12.59 8.38
C TRP A 332 7.48 -11.16 8.48
N GLU A 333 7.56 -10.65 9.71
CA GLU A 333 8.05 -9.31 9.99
C GLU A 333 9.57 -9.17 9.83
N GLY A 334 10.30 -10.30 9.89
CA GLY A 334 11.76 -10.30 9.89
C GLY A 334 12.36 -9.81 11.20
N ASP A 335 11.62 -9.93 12.32
CA ASP A 335 12.09 -9.51 13.65
C ASP A 335 13.09 -10.52 14.21
N LEU A 336 14.35 -10.38 13.81
CA LEU A 336 15.45 -11.26 14.21
C LEU A 336 15.58 -11.38 15.74
N VAL A 337 15.30 -10.29 16.46
CA VAL A 337 15.40 -10.26 17.92
C VAL A 337 14.29 -11.09 18.54
N LEU A 338 13.05 -10.92 18.09
CA LEU A 338 11.93 -11.71 18.56
C LEU A 338 12.06 -13.18 18.16
N ILE A 339 12.50 -13.47 16.93
CA ILE A 339 12.81 -14.84 16.48
C ILE A 339 13.79 -15.51 17.43
N GLN A 340 14.93 -14.88 17.71
CA GLN A 340 15.93 -15.45 18.62
C GLN A 340 15.36 -15.68 20.02
N ARG A 341 14.63 -14.70 20.57
CA ARG A 341 14.04 -14.83 21.91
C ARG A 341 13.00 -15.95 22.01
N LEU A 342 12.17 -16.12 20.97
CA LEU A 342 11.19 -17.20 20.89
C LEU A 342 11.88 -18.57 20.81
N LEU A 343 12.93 -18.70 20.00
CA LEU A 343 13.72 -19.92 19.90
C LEU A 343 14.41 -20.25 21.24
N ASP A 344 15.01 -19.26 21.90
CA ASP A 344 15.63 -19.41 23.23
C ASP A 344 14.61 -19.85 24.30
N ALA A 345 13.35 -19.44 24.14
CA ALA A 345 12.23 -19.85 25.01
C ALA A 345 11.65 -21.23 24.68
N GLY A 346 12.14 -21.91 23.62
CA GLY A 346 11.66 -23.23 23.22
C GLY A 346 10.53 -23.22 22.18
N ALA A 347 10.40 -22.14 21.39
CA ALA A 347 9.56 -22.18 20.18
C ALA A 347 10.03 -23.30 19.25
N ASN A 348 9.08 -24.07 18.72
CA ASN A 348 9.32 -25.13 17.76
C ASN A 348 9.22 -24.55 16.33
N PRO A 349 10.34 -24.44 15.59
CA PRO A 349 10.37 -23.87 14.24
C PRO A 349 9.74 -24.78 13.17
N LEU A 350 9.30 -25.99 13.53
CA LEU A 350 8.69 -26.96 12.62
C LEU A 350 7.16 -26.97 12.66
N LEU A 351 6.55 -26.20 13.57
CA LEU A 351 5.09 -26.08 13.60
C LEU A 351 4.62 -25.40 12.32
N THR A 352 3.55 -25.92 11.74
CA THR A 352 2.93 -25.36 10.55
C THR A 352 1.66 -24.60 10.92
N ASP A 353 1.41 -23.49 10.22
CA ASP A 353 0.13 -22.79 10.25
C ASP A 353 -1.01 -23.68 9.69
N GLY A 354 -2.26 -23.35 10.01
CA GLY A 354 -3.43 -24.14 9.59
C GLY A 354 -3.93 -23.79 8.19
N ARG A 355 -3.57 -22.62 7.66
CA ARG A 355 -4.11 -22.08 6.41
C ARG A 355 -3.40 -22.64 5.19
N PHE A 356 -2.07 -22.74 5.24
CA PHE A 356 -1.21 -23.17 4.15
C PHE A 356 -0.33 -24.35 4.54
N GLY A 357 -0.32 -24.75 5.82
CA GLY A 357 0.60 -25.78 6.29
C GLY A 357 2.06 -25.35 6.18
N SER A 358 2.34 -24.04 6.28
CA SER A 358 3.69 -23.49 6.14
C SER A 358 4.35 -23.30 7.50
N THR A 359 5.67 -23.49 7.55
CA THR A 359 6.49 -23.24 8.75
C THR A 359 6.87 -21.76 8.87
N PRO A 360 7.38 -21.29 10.02
CA PRO A 360 7.96 -19.95 10.14
C PRO A 360 9.05 -19.67 9.11
N LEU A 361 9.90 -20.66 8.79
CA LEU A 361 10.93 -20.50 7.74
C LEU A 361 10.28 -20.19 6.39
N GLN A 362 9.23 -20.92 6.03
CA GLN A 362 8.51 -20.69 4.77
C GLN A 362 7.79 -19.34 4.74
N TRP A 363 7.30 -18.86 5.88
CA TRP A 363 6.77 -17.49 6.01
C TRP A 363 7.86 -16.42 5.77
N ALA A 364 9.04 -16.58 6.39
CA ALA A 364 10.18 -15.68 6.15
C ALA A 364 10.63 -15.69 4.67
N GLU A 365 10.72 -16.87 4.05
CA GLU A 365 11.07 -17.02 2.64
C GLU A 365 10.02 -16.37 1.72
N HIS A 366 8.73 -16.60 2.00
CA HIS A 366 7.64 -15.98 1.25
C HIS A 366 7.65 -14.45 1.38
N ALA A 367 7.96 -13.92 2.56
CA ALA A 367 8.06 -12.49 2.83
C ALA A 367 9.39 -11.86 2.37
N TYR A 368 10.32 -12.65 1.79
CA TYR A 368 11.67 -12.20 1.40
C TYR A 368 12.51 -11.63 2.57
N GLN A 369 12.29 -12.17 3.77
CA GLN A 369 13.05 -11.86 4.99
C GLN A 369 14.28 -12.76 5.07
N THR A 370 15.30 -12.47 4.26
CA THR A 370 16.47 -13.33 4.05
C THR A 370 17.18 -13.68 5.36
N GLU A 371 17.45 -12.69 6.20
CA GLU A 371 18.15 -12.87 7.46
C GLU A 371 17.33 -13.69 8.47
N ALA A 372 16.01 -13.51 8.48
CA ALA A 372 15.10 -14.30 9.31
C ALA A 372 15.04 -15.75 8.82
N ALA A 373 14.98 -15.96 7.51
CA ALA A 373 15.03 -17.29 6.91
C ALA A 373 16.35 -17.99 7.23
N ASP A 374 17.48 -17.31 7.14
CA ASP A 374 18.79 -17.87 7.49
C ASP A 374 18.86 -18.26 8.98
N LEU A 375 18.36 -17.39 9.86
CA LEU A 375 18.27 -17.67 11.29
C LEU A 375 17.40 -18.89 11.59
N LEU A 376 16.21 -18.98 10.98
CA LEU A 376 15.28 -20.10 11.17
C LEU A 376 15.82 -21.41 10.57
N ARG A 377 16.51 -21.34 9.43
CA ARG A 377 17.15 -22.50 8.79
C ARG A 377 18.23 -23.11 9.67
N ALA A 378 19.02 -22.27 10.36
CA ALA A 378 20.00 -22.74 11.34
C ALA A 378 19.40 -23.52 12.52
N HIS A 379 18.09 -23.34 12.80
CA HIS A 379 17.35 -23.98 13.90
C HIS A 379 16.38 -25.06 13.42
N THR A 380 16.33 -25.32 12.11
CA THR A 380 15.53 -26.39 11.51
C THR A 380 16.49 -27.53 11.17
N PRO A 381 16.39 -28.71 11.79
CA PRO A 381 17.25 -29.83 11.42
C PRO A 381 17.02 -30.20 9.96
N ASP A 382 18.09 -30.25 9.17
CA ASP A 382 18.02 -30.85 7.83
C ASP A 382 17.48 -32.28 7.96
N GLY A 383 16.52 -32.64 7.12
CA GLY A 383 15.98 -34.01 7.00
C GLY A 383 17.01 -35.07 6.53
N SER A 384 18.31 -34.81 6.66
CA SER A 384 19.42 -35.72 6.31
C SER A 384 19.95 -36.54 7.48
N GLY A 385 19.28 -36.50 8.64
CA GLY A 385 19.59 -37.32 9.80
C GLY A 385 18.76 -38.61 9.89
N VAL A 386 18.84 -39.50 8.89
CA VAL A 386 18.52 -40.93 9.11
C VAL A 386 19.84 -41.66 9.31
N PRO A 387 20.25 -41.99 10.56
CA PRO A 387 21.30 -42.97 10.77
C PRO A 387 20.71 -44.33 10.42
N GLY A 388 21.22 -44.95 9.35
CA GLY A 388 20.90 -46.33 9.03
C GLY A 388 21.27 -47.24 10.18
N VAL A 389 20.31 -48.07 10.60
CA VAL A 389 20.54 -49.39 11.20
C VAL A 389 19.54 -50.36 10.58
#